data_AF-A0A7M7PN23-F1
#
_entry.id   AF-A0A7M7PN23-F1
#
_cell.length_a   1.000
_cell.length_b   1.000
_cell.length_c   1.000
_cell.angle_alpha   90.00
_cell.angle_beta   90.00
_cell.angle_gamma   90.00
#
_symmetry.space_group_name_H-M   'P 1'
#
loop_
_entity.id
_entity.type
_entity.pdbx_description
1 polymer ?
#
loop_
_entity_poly.entity_id
_entity_poly.type
_entity_poly.pdbx_seq_one_letter_code
_entity_poly.pdbx_strand_id
1 'polypeptide(L)'
;MLSDEMMKRDHRAYYESSQFKKRQHEQEIAILRRDNKETRVTLTQKTLQGDARLITQALSSRKEEQLALQRKTAESAIHELDLKVCEKAKQLNFLRYDRLQKMQRISDMDANMATEKSVMKNHGKLAKHDQQTIRMIENNLDKAKIKYDMAIKIQRNYIEILQCLEEERLALPKKLRCLERTLEEQRKELAELKEINKDAHIKKDLAKAEFTQLEQKMMEAKRSRDRTLNRMKKQAERQKEMAEKTEKRARATLQTDDATQDTKRQSQMDEDNWVKVTTYEEAFQRIKDATGVSDINEIEDRFLSQKLTFEHLELQKLSGEKQRKSLEKQNRQLLEQYEALKYSGESKMSRGEQLLEQMQDHLDGETTRRDTAKRNLENAYKLLSNLKSGIKHLVDTLKDIQVRGSMRNLALSTEDPVEQLNICEVKLLSMMRKANVKDTATFWQVKSSPEFQEFMENHLAPENLRIRMDEPDAYDSDEYGYDSQDNEDMLTNADIKRQGQNLMNAKKSKRKKKKN
;
A
#
# COMPACT_ATOMS: atom_id res chain seq x y z
N MET A 1 26.07 187.27 52.75
CA MET A 1 26.93 186.09 52.93
C MET A 1 26.28 185.07 53.89
N LEU A 2 25.16 184.46 53.51
CA LEU A 2 24.55 183.35 54.28
C LEU A 2 23.80 182.32 53.40
N SER A 3 23.70 182.54 52.09
CA SER A 3 22.98 181.67 51.16
C SER A 3 23.89 180.66 50.44
N ASP A 4 25.19 180.91 50.39
CA ASP A 4 26.14 180.13 49.56
C ASP A 4 26.74 178.91 50.29
N GLU A 5 26.67 178.86 51.62
CA GLU A 5 27.11 177.71 52.42
C GLU A 5 26.05 176.59 52.52
N MET A 6 24.76 176.93 52.39
CA MET A 6 23.67 175.94 52.45
C MET A 6 23.59 175.11 51.15
N MET A 7 23.74 175.76 50.00
CA MET A 7 23.71 175.10 48.68
C MET A 7 24.85 174.09 48.49
N LYS A 8 26.04 174.36 49.05
CA LYS A 8 27.19 173.44 49.00
C LYS A 8 26.98 172.20 49.87
N ARG A 9 26.28 172.33 51.00
CA ARG A 9 25.91 171.20 51.87
C ARG A 9 24.87 170.30 51.21
N ASP A 10 23.85 170.89 50.60
CA ASP A 10 22.82 170.13 49.88
C ASP A 10 23.39 169.41 48.65
N HIS A 11 24.26 170.05 47.87
CA HIS A 11 24.94 169.39 46.75
C HIS A 11 25.78 168.19 47.19
N ARG A 12 26.48 168.31 48.34
CA ARG A 12 27.28 167.21 48.89
C ARG A 12 26.40 166.07 49.39
N ALA A 13 25.31 166.35 50.10
CA ALA A 13 24.36 165.34 50.55
C ALA A 13 23.66 164.62 49.38
N TYR A 14 23.28 165.36 48.33
CA TYR A 14 22.72 164.77 47.11
C TYR A 14 23.72 163.89 46.36
N TYR A 15 24.99 164.33 46.26
CA TYR A 15 26.05 163.55 45.61
C TYR A 15 26.39 162.29 46.41
N GLU A 16 26.51 162.39 47.74
CA GLU A 16 26.76 161.25 48.62
C GLU A 16 25.56 160.27 48.62
N SER A 17 24.31 160.77 48.59
CA SER A 17 23.11 159.94 48.42
C SER A 17 23.05 159.27 47.04
N SER A 18 23.44 159.96 45.97
CA SER A 18 23.49 159.42 44.61
C SER A 18 24.57 158.35 44.47
N GLN A 19 25.78 158.57 45.02
CA GLN A 19 26.86 157.58 45.03
C GLN A 19 26.50 156.37 45.90
N PHE A 20 25.81 156.57 47.03
CA PHE A 20 25.29 155.49 47.84
C PHE A 20 24.24 154.66 47.07
N LYS A 21 23.27 155.30 46.42
CA LYS A 21 22.30 154.63 45.54
C LYS A 21 22.96 153.91 44.37
N LYS A 22 24.00 154.49 43.76
CA LYS A 22 24.76 153.86 42.68
C LYS A 22 25.48 152.59 43.16
N ARG A 23 26.12 152.63 44.34
CA ARG A 23 26.71 151.44 44.97
C ARG A 23 25.65 150.40 45.33
N GLN A 24 24.48 150.83 45.81
CA GLN A 24 23.37 149.94 46.11
C GLN A 24 22.85 149.25 44.84
N HIS A 25 22.69 149.98 43.74
CA HIS A 25 22.31 149.42 42.43
C HIS A 25 23.41 148.55 41.83
N GLU A 26 24.70 148.88 42.00
CA GLU A 26 25.81 148.00 41.57
C GLU A 26 25.82 146.68 42.36
N GLN A 27 25.54 146.72 43.67
CA GLN A 27 25.37 145.53 44.49
C GLN A 27 24.15 144.71 44.06
N GLU A 28 23.02 145.37 43.79
CA GLU A 28 21.79 144.73 43.33
C GLU A 28 21.98 144.07 41.94
N ILE A 29 22.67 144.72 41.02
CA ILE A 29 23.06 144.15 39.72
C ILE A 29 24.00 142.95 39.91
N ALA A 30 24.95 143.02 40.86
CA ALA A 30 25.84 141.91 41.15
C ALA A 30 25.09 140.70 41.73
N ILE A 31 24.13 140.93 42.63
CA ILE A 31 23.22 139.89 43.16
C ILE A 31 22.38 139.30 42.03
N LEU A 32 21.70 140.13 41.25
CA LEU A 32 20.87 139.66 40.13
C LEU A 32 21.67 138.87 39.10
N ARG A 33 22.92 139.26 38.79
CA ARG A 33 23.79 138.48 37.89
C ARG A 33 24.21 137.15 38.49
N ARG A 34 24.47 137.10 39.81
CA ARG A 34 24.76 135.85 40.52
C ARG A 34 23.55 134.93 40.48
N ASP A 35 22.37 135.45 40.79
CA ASP A 35 21.11 134.70 40.79
C ASP A 35 20.75 134.22 39.38
N ASN A 36 20.99 135.04 38.34
CA ASN A 36 20.78 134.62 36.94
C ASN A 36 21.76 133.50 36.54
N LYS A 37 23.02 133.57 37.00
CA LYS A 37 24.00 132.50 36.76
C LYS A 37 23.59 131.21 37.49
N GLU A 38 23.11 131.31 38.72
CA GLU A 38 22.65 130.18 39.52
C GLU A 38 21.36 129.55 38.97
N THR A 39 20.39 130.37 38.55
CA THR A 39 19.19 129.88 37.85
C THR A 39 19.53 129.25 36.51
N ARG A 40 20.48 129.81 35.75
CA ARG A 40 20.97 129.15 34.52
C ARG A 40 21.59 127.80 34.83
N VAL A 41 22.52 127.70 35.79
CA VAL A 41 23.17 126.43 36.17
C VAL A 41 22.14 125.40 36.66
N THR A 42 21.17 125.80 37.48
CA THR A 42 20.12 124.90 37.97
C THR A 42 19.17 124.47 36.85
N LEU A 43 18.88 125.33 35.87
CA LEU A 43 18.15 124.96 34.66
C LEU A 43 18.93 123.99 33.77
N THR A 44 20.24 124.21 33.55
CA THR A 44 21.08 123.27 32.80
C THR A 44 21.16 121.92 33.52
N GLN A 45 21.25 121.91 34.85
CA GLN A 45 21.28 120.68 35.64
C GLN A 45 19.94 119.94 35.60
N LYS A 46 18.81 120.65 35.67
CA LYS A 46 17.47 120.05 35.54
C LYS A 46 17.18 119.53 34.14
N THR A 47 17.69 120.18 33.09
CA THR A 47 17.52 119.72 31.70
C THR A 47 18.43 118.55 31.36
N LEU A 48 19.70 118.56 31.78
CA LEU A 48 20.60 117.40 31.60
C LEU A 48 20.15 116.16 32.38
N GLN A 49 19.52 116.33 33.55
CA GLN A 49 19.08 115.22 34.39
C GLN A 49 17.57 114.93 34.27
N GLY A 50 16.82 115.69 33.47
CA GLY A 50 15.38 115.55 33.31
C GLY A 50 15.02 114.17 32.75
N ASP A 51 15.65 113.80 31.64
CA ASP A 51 15.45 112.51 30.98
C ASP A 51 15.83 111.33 31.88
N ALA A 52 16.96 111.41 32.58
CA ALA A 52 17.40 110.36 33.49
C ALA A 52 16.43 110.14 34.66
N ARG A 53 15.79 111.20 35.17
CA ARG A 53 14.76 111.11 36.22
C ARG A 53 13.48 110.47 35.70
N LEU A 54 13.02 110.86 34.50
CA LEU A 54 11.83 110.28 33.88
C LEU A 54 11.99 108.77 33.62
N ILE A 55 13.15 108.35 33.10
CA ILE A 55 13.49 106.93 32.86
C ILE A 55 13.50 106.15 34.18
N THR A 56 14.10 106.72 35.24
CA THR A 56 14.17 106.11 36.58
C THR A 56 12.77 105.91 37.19
N GLN A 57 11.89 106.89 37.02
CA GLN A 57 10.52 106.83 37.53
C GLN A 57 9.67 105.80 36.77
N ALA A 58 9.73 105.81 35.43
CA ALA A 58 8.94 104.92 34.58
C ALA A 58 9.37 103.45 34.67
N LEU A 59 10.67 103.17 34.85
CA LEU A 59 11.22 101.81 34.90
C LEU A 59 11.55 101.33 36.32
N SER A 60 10.91 101.90 37.35
CA SER A 60 11.16 101.56 38.76
C SER A 60 10.99 100.07 39.11
N SER A 61 10.13 99.34 38.38
CA SER A 61 9.91 97.90 38.54
C SER A 61 10.90 97.03 37.73
N ARG A 62 11.63 97.61 36.76
CA ARG A 62 12.50 96.90 35.82
C ARG A 62 13.93 97.41 35.90
N LYS A 63 14.61 97.05 36.99
CA LYS A 63 15.95 97.55 37.36
C LYS A 63 17.02 97.34 36.28
N GLU A 64 16.98 96.24 35.53
CA GLU A 64 17.96 95.96 34.46
C GLU A 64 17.76 96.88 33.24
N GLU A 65 16.50 97.06 32.81
CA GLU A 65 16.15 97.98 31.71
C GLU A 65 16.43 99.44 32.11
N GLN A 66 16.18 99.76 33.38
CA GLN A 66 16.47 101.07 33.96
C GLN A 66 17.97 101.40 33.91
N LEU A 67 18.85 100.48 34.33
CA LEU A 67 20.29 100.70 34.34
C LEU A 67 20.87 100.83 32.93
N ALA A 68 20.34 100.08 31.95
CA ALA A 68 20.78 100.14 30.56
C ALA A 68 20.39 101.46 29.85
N LEU A 69 19.28 102.08 30.27
CA LEU A 69 18.70 103.27 29.63
C LEU A 69 19.01 104.59 30.35
N GLN A 70 19.61 104.55 31.55
CA GLN A 70 19.86 105.72 32.42
C GLN A 70 20.71 106.84 31.78
N ARG A 71 21.52 106.51 30.77
CA ARG A 71 22.43 107.45 30.08
C ARG A 71 21.93 107.89 28.69
N LYS A 72 20.72 107.47 28.30
CA LYS A 72 20.13 107.78 26.99
C LYS A 72 19.06 108.87 27.11
N THR A 73 18.74 109.52 25.99
CA THR A 73 17.60 110.43 25.93
C THR A 73 16.30 109.66 26.03
N ALA A 74 15.23 110.32 26.48
CA ALA A 74 13.92 109.68 26.63
C ALA A 74 13.40 109.05 25.33
N GLU A 75 13.61 109.71 24.18
CA GLU A 75 13.21 109.21 22.86
C GLU A 75 13.97 107.94 22.45
N SER A 76 15.27 107.87 22.71
CA SER A 76 16.06 106.67 22.41
C SER A 76 15.69 105.51 23.33
N ALA A 77 15.31 105.78 24.58
CA ALA A 77 14.83 104.78 25.52
C ALA A 77 13.47 104.18 25.10
N ILE A 78 12.55 105.02 24.63
CA ILE A 78 11.27 104.58 24.05
C ILE A 78 11.52 103.67 22.84
N HIS A 79 12.38 104.10 21.91
CA HIS A 79 12.68 103.31 20.71
C HIS A 79 13.28 101.94 21.04
N GLU A 80 14.19 101.84 22.00
CA GLU A 80 14.78 100.55 22.40
C GLU A 80 13.76 99.65 23.11
N LEU A 81 12.88 100.21 23.94
CA LEU A 81 11.80 99.46 24.58
C LEU A 81 10.78 98.97 23.54
N ASP A 82 10.43 99.80 22.56
CA ASP A 82 9.55 99.41 21.46
C ASP A 82 10.16 98.27 20.62
N LEU A 83 11.46 98.34 20.32
CA LEU A 83 12.18 97.23 19.65
C LEU A 83 12.12 95.94 20.48
N LYS A 84 12.37 96.01 21.79
CA LYS A 84 12.25 94.85 22.69
C LYS A 84 10.82 94.30 22.74
N VAL A 85 9.81 95.16 22.76
CA VAL A 85 8.40 94.75 22.70
C VAL A 85 8.11 94.07 21.35
N CYS A 86 8.59 94.61 20.24
CA CYS A 86 8.48 93.98 18.93
C CYS A 86 9.18 92.62 18.87
N GLU A 87 10.38 92.47 19.44
CA GLU A 87 11.09 91.19 19.54
C GLU A 87 10.30 90.17 20.38
N LYS A 88 9.78 90.58 21.54
CA LYS A 88 8.94 89.71 22.39
C LYS A 88 7.63 89.33 21.71
N ALA A 89 7.02 90.25 20.96
CA ALA A 89 5.84 89.96 20.15
C ALA A 89 6.15 88.95 19.04
N LYS A 90 7.30 89.07 18.35
CA LYS A 90 7.77 88.08 17.37
C LYS A 90 8.00 86.71 18.01
N GLN A 91 8.67 86.65 19.18
CA GLN A 91 8.88 85.41 19.94
C GLN A 91 7.55 84.76 20.34
N LEU A 92 6.59 85.56 20.80
CA LEU A 92 5.27 85.06 21.19
C LEU A 92 4.47 84.55 19.98
N ASN A 93 4.52 85.26 18.84
CA ASN A 93 3.88 84.80 17.60
C ASN A 93 4.49 83.49 17.10
N PHE A 94 5.82 83.35 17.16
CA PHE A 94 6.51 82.10 16.84
C PHE A 94 6.07 80.96 17.76
N LEU A 95 6.02 81.17 19.07
CA LEU A 95 5.56 80.15 20.02
C LEU A 95 4.09 79.78 19.82
N ARG A 96 3.23 80.74 19.47
CA ARG A 96 1.82 80.47 19.12
C ARG A 96 1.71 79.59 17.89
N TYR A 97 2.50 79.89 16.86
CA TYR A 97 2.57 79.08 15.64
C TYR A 97 3.08 77.66 15.94
N ASP A 98 4.17 77.52 16.69
CA ASP A 98 4.73 76.21 17.08
C ASP A 98 3.72 75.39 17.91
N ARG A 99 3.02 76.03 18.86
CA ARG A 99 1.93 75.40 19.61
C ARG A 99 0.82 74.91 18.68
N LEU A 100 0.39 75.73 17.72
CA LEU A 100 -0.67 75.36 16.77
C LEU A 100 -0.25 74.16 15.91
N GLN A 101 0.98 74.16 15.40
CA GLN A 101 1.55 73.04 14.62
C GLN A 101 1.60 71.75 15.45
N LYS A 102 2.07 71.82 16.70
CA LYS A 102 2.08 70.67 17.61
C LYS A 102 0.67 70.17 17.91
N MET A 103 -0.29 71.07 18.11
CA MET A 103 -1.68 70.71 18.37
C MET A 103 -2.34 70.05 17.15
N GLN A 104 -2.08 70.55 15.94
CA GLN A 104 -2.50 69.91 14.70
C GLN A 104 -1.90 68.51 14.59
N ARG A 105 -0.59 68.36 14.82
CA ARG A 105 0.08 67.06 14.77
C ARG A 105 -0.47 66.06 15.79
N ILE A 106 -0.81 66.51 17.00
CA ILE A 106 -1.47 65.66 18.00
C ILE A 106 -2.86 65.25 17.51
N SER A 107 -3.66 66.19 17.00
CA SER A 107 -4.98 65.91 16.43
C SER A 107 -4.91 64.89 15.29
N ASP A 108 -3.92 65.01 14.41
CA ASP A 108 -3.71 64.08 13.29
C ASP A 108 -3.30 62.70 13.80
N MET A 109 -2.43 62.63 14.82
CA MET A 109 -2.07 61.37 15.48
C MET A 109 -3.27 60.72 16.15
N ASP A 110 -4.10 61.49 16.86
CA ASP A 110 -5.32 60.98 17.51
C ASP A 110 -6.34 60.47 16.49
N ALA A 111 -6.50 61.18 15.36
CA ALA A 111 -7.33 60.73 14.25
C ALA A 111 -6.81 59.42 13.66
N ASN A 112 -5.50 59.32 13.40
CA ASN A 112 -4.88 58.10 12.90
C ASN A 112 -5.06 56.92 13.88
N MET A 113 -4.82 57.14 15.18
CA MET A 113 -5.05 56.13 16.22
C MET A 113 -6.50 55.67 16.30
N ALA A 114 -7.47 56.58 16.11
CA ALA A 114 -8.89 56.23 16.06
C ALA A 114 -9.23 55.37 14.83
N THR A 115 -8.66 55.71 13.66
CA THR A 115 -8.84 54.89 12.45
C THR A 115 -8.22 53.50 12.60
N GLU A 116 -7.02 53.40 13.17
CA GLU A 116 -6.31 52.14 13.39
C GLU A 116 -7.06 51.23 14.37
N LYS A 117 -7.61 51.79 15.46
CA LYS A 117 -8.49 51.06 16.39
C LYS A 117 -9.75 50.53 15.71
N SER A 118 -10.33 51.30 14.79
CA SER A 118 -11.50 50.87 14.01
C SER A 118 -11.15 49.70 13.07
N VAL A 119 -10.02 49.82 12.36
CA VAL A 119 -9.50 48.76 11.46
C VAL A 119 -9.21 47.49 12.24
N MET A 120 -8.53 47.58 13.39
CA MET A 120 -8.25 46.44 14.28
C MET A 120 -9.52 45.72 14.75
N LYS A 121 -10.57 46.49 15.11
CA LYS A 121 -11.86 45.92 15.54
C LYS A 121 -12.58 45.20 14.38
N ASN A 122 -12.46 45.72 13.17
CA ASN A 122 -13.01 45.08 11.97
C ASN A 122 -12.20 43.83 11.59
N HIS A 123 -10.87 43.89 11.69
CA HIS A 123 -9.98 42.76 11.43
C HIS A 123 -10.28 41.58 12.36
N GLY A 124 -10.57 41.84 13.65
CA GLY A 124 -11.01 40.81 14.58
C GLY A 124 -12.36 40.17 14.24
N LYS A 125 -13.26 40.86 13.53
CA LYS A 125 -14.52 40.28 13.03
C LYS A 125 -14.29 39.46 11.77
N LEU A 126 -13.48 39.95 10.82
CA LEU A 126 -13.09 39.19 9.63
C LEU A 126 -12.34 37.90 10.01
N ALA A 127 -11.37 37.98 10.92
CA ALA A 127 -10.65 36.80 11.39
C ALA A 127 -11.57 35.73 12.02
N LYS A 128 -12.63 36.15 12.73
CA LYS A 128 -13.65 35.22 13.26
C LYS A 128 -14.49 34.60 12.16
N HIS A 129 -14.90 35.38 11.16
CA HIS A 129 -15.62 34.88 10.00
C HIS A 129 -14.75 33.88 9.22
N ASP A 130 -13.49 34.22 8.95
CA ASP A 130 -12.54 33.34 8.26
C ASP A 130 -12.30 32.05 9.06
N GLN A 131 -12.19 32.14 10.39
CA GLN A 131 -12.07 30.96 11.24
C GLN A 131 -13.33 30.07 11.20
N GLN A 132 -14.53 30.67 11.11
CA GLN A 132 -15.77 29.91 10.93
C GLN A 132 -15.83 29.25 9.55
N THR A 133 -15.39 29.95 8.50
CA THR A 133 -15.29 29.40 7.15
C THR A 133 -14.29 28.23 7.10
N ILE A 134 -13.12 28.37 7.73
CA ILE A 134 -12.12 27.30 7.84
C ILE A 134 -12.73 26.07 8.52
N ARG A 135 -13.37 26.23 9.69
CA ARG A 135 -14.04 25.12 10.39
C ARG A 135 -15.12 24.46 9.54
N MET A 136 -15.86 25.22 8.74
CA MET A 136 -16.88 24.68 7.83
C MET A 136 -16.24 23.84 6.72
N ILE A 137 -15.16 24.34 6.13
CA ILE A 137 -14.43 23.65 5.06
C ILE A 137 -13.77 22.38 5.61
N GLU A 138 -13.16 22.42 6.80
CA GLU A 138 -12.60 21.26 7.49
C GLU A 138 -13.67 20.19 7.74
N ASN A 139 -14.82 20.56 8.29
CA ASN A 139 -15.94 19.64 8.51
C ASN A 139 -16.46 19.03 7.19
N ASN A 140 -16.50 19.82 6.11
CA ASN A 140 -16.91 19.33 4.80
C ASN A 140 -15.88 18.38 4.19
N LEU A 141 -14.59 18.67 4.38
CA LEU A 141 -13.48 17.80 3.97
C LEU A 141 -13.53 16.46 4.71
N ASP A 142 -13.73 16.48 6.03
CA ASP A 142 -13.81 15.25 6.82
C ASP A 142 -15.04 14.41 6.43
N LYS A 143 -16.20 15.05 6.17
CA LYS A 143 -17.36 14.36 5.60
C LYS A 143 -17.07 13.75 4.23
N ALA A 144 -16.33 14.44 3.37
CA ALA A 144 -15.94 13.94 2.06
C ALA A 144 -14.97 12.74 2.18
N LYS A 145 -13.99 12.80 3.10
CA LYS A 145 -13.09 11.68 3.42
C LYS A 145 -13.86 10.46 3.90
N ILE A 146 -14.79 10.62 4.85
CA ILE A 146 -15.63 9.52 5.33
C ILE A 146 -16.42 8.90 4.17
N LYS A 147 -17.01 9.72 3.28
CA LYS A 147 -17.73 9.21 2.10
C LYS A 147 -16.81 8.47 1.14
N TYR A 148 -15.59 8.97 0.92
CA TYR A 148 -14.58 8.32 0.09
C TYR A 148 -14.15 6.96 0.65
N ASP A 149 -13.85 6.90 1.95
CA ASP A 149 -13.47 5.64 2.61
C ASP A 149 -14.62 4.62 2.58
N MET A 150 -15.86 5.08 2.77
CA MET A 150 -17.04 4.23 2.63
C MET A 150 -17.23 3.75 1.20
N ALA A 151 -17.00 4.60 0.19
CA ALA A 151 -17.05 4.19 -1.22
C ALA A 151 -15.99 3.15 -1.54
N ILE A 152 -14.76 3.28 -1.02
CA ILE A 152 -13.71 2.27 -1.15
C ILE A 152 -14.14 0.94 -0.52
N LYS A 153 -14.71 0.97 0.69
CA LYS A 153 -15.20 -0.24 1.36
C LYS A 153 -16.30 -0.92 0.54
N ILE A 154 -17.26 -0.14 0.04
CA ILE A 154 -18.33 -0.64 -0.82
C ILE A 154 -17.73 -1.26 -2.10
N GLN A 155 -16.77 -0.59 -2.73
CA GLN A 155 -16.10 -1.10 -3.93
C GLN A 155 -15.36 -2.41 -3.66
N ARG A 156 -14.63 -2.52 -2.55
CA ARG A 156 -13.96 -3.76 -2.15
C ARG A 156 -14.96 -4.90 -1.97
N ASN A 157 -16.05 -4.64 -1.26
CA ASN A 157 -17.11 -5.64 -1.08
C ASN A 157 -17.70 -6.08 -2.43
N TYR A 158 -17.93 -5.15 -3.37
CA TYR A 158 -18.42 -5.53 -4.71
C TYR A 158 -17.40 -6.34 -5.51
N ILE A 159 -16.11 -6.07 -5.37
CA ILE A 159 -15.05 -6.86 -5.98
C ILE A 159 -15.04 -8.28 -5.39
N GLU A 160 -15.15 -8.41 -4.07
CA GLU A 160 -15.23 -9.71 -3.40
C GLU A 160 -16.48 -10.51 -3.84
N ILE A 161 -17.64 -9.85 -3.91
CA ILE A 161 -18.87 -10.48 -4.43
C ILE A 161 -18.66 -10.93 -5.88
N LEU A 162 -18.02 -10.11 -6.71
CA LEU A 162 -17.76 -10.45 -8.11
C LEU A 162 -16.82 -11.65 -8.22
N GLN A 163 -15.77 -11.73 -7.40
CA GLN A 163 -14.88 -12.89 -7.34
C GLN A 163 -15.64 -14.17 -6.95
N CYS A 164 -16.47 -14.13 -5.91
CA CYS A 164 -17.31 -15.27 -5.53
C CYS A 164 -18.22 -15.72 -6.68
N LEU A 165 -18.85 -14.77 -7.39
CA LEU A 165 -19.71 -15.08 -8.53
C LEU A 165 -18.93 -15.65 -9.72
N GLU A 166 -17.70 -15.19 -9.95
CA GLU A 166 -16.82 -15.73 -11.00
C GLU A 166 -16.38 -17.16 -10.67
N GLU A 167 -16.00 -17.44 -9.42
CA GLU A 167 -15.69 -18.78 -8.95
C GLU A 167 -16.89 -19.74 -9.08
N GLU A 168 -18.08 -19.28 -8.67
CA GLU A 168 -19.32 -20.05 -8.84
C GLU A 168 -19.63 -20.31 -10.31
N ARG A 169 -19.49 -19.29 -11.18
CA ARG A 169 -19.69 -19.43 -12.62
C ARG A 169 -18.74 -20.49 -13.22
N LEU A 170 -17.50 -20.56 -12.75
CA LEU A 170 -16.54 -21.59 -13.20
C LEU A 170 -16.87 -22.98 -12.65
N ALA A 171 -17.41 -23.08 -11.42
CA ALA A 171 -17.74 -24.36 -10.78
C ALA A 171 -19.07 -24.96 -11.25
N LEU A 172 -20.06 -24.14 -11.62
CA LEU A 172 -21.40 -24.57 -12.03
C LEU A 172 -21.41 -25.56 -13.21
N PRO A 173 -20.65 -25.37 -14.30
CA PRO A 173 -20.59 -26.33 -15.40
C PRO A 173 -20.08 -27.71 -14.95
N LYS A 174 -19.12 -27.76 -14.02
CA LYS A 174 -18.63 -29.04 -13.47
C LYS A 174 -19.71 -29.75 -12.66
N LYS A 175 -20.44 -29.01 -11.81
CA LYS A 175 -21.59 -29.54 -11.05
C LYS A 175 -22.69 -30.05 -11.99
N LEU A 176 -23.00 -29.29 -13.05
CA LEU A 176 -23.99 -29.66 -14.05
C LEU A 176 -23.58 -30.95 -14.78
N ARG A 177 -22.35 -31.06 -15.28
CA ARG A 177 -21.85 -32.29 -15.93
C ARG A 177 -21.89 -33.50 -15.00
N CYS A 178 -21.62 -33.32 -13.71
CA CYS A 178 -21.75 -34.39 -12.72
C CYS A 178 -23.21 -34.85 -12.59
N LEU A 179 -24.16 -33.91 -12.46
CA LEU A 179 -25.59 -34.22 -12.40
C LEU A 179 -26.09 -34.89 -13.69
N GLU A 180 -25.68 -34.40 -14.86
CA GLU A 180 -25.99 -34.99 -16.16
C GLU A 180 -25.46 -36.43 -16.26
N ARG A 181 -24.24 -36.68 -15.79
CA ARG A 181 -23.68 -38.04 -15.74
C ARG A 181 -24.51 -38.96 -14.85
N THR A 182 -24.83 -38.52 -13.63
CA THR A 182 -25.64 -39.34 -12.70
C THR A 182 -27.04 -39.61 -13.25
N LEU A 183 -27.63 -38.65 -13.96
CA LEU A 183 -28.93 -38.83 -14.60
C LEU A 183 -28.85 -39.90 -15.71
N GLU A 184 -27.77 -39.88 -16.50
CA GLU A 184 -27.56 -40.87 -17.57
C GLU A 184 -27.30 -42.27 -17.00
N GLU A 185 -26.54 -42.39 -15.92
CA GLU A 185 -26.34 -43.64 -15.18
C GLU A 185 -27.68 -44.18 -14.65
N GLN A 186 -28.49 -43.34 -14.00
CA GLN A 186 -29.82 -43.72 -13.51
C GLN A 186 -30.78 -44.12 -14.65
N ARG A 187 -30.70 -43.46 -15.81
CA ARG A 187 -31.49 -43.84 -16.99
C ARG A 187 -31.10 -45.22 -17.51
N LYS A 188 -29.81 -45.54 -17.53
CA LYS A 188 -29.32 -46.87 -17.93
C LYS A 188 -29.77 -47.93 -16.94
N GLU A 189 -29.59 -47.70 -15.65
CA GLU A 189 -30.04 -48.63 -14.60
C GLU A 189 -31.56 -48.88 -14.69
N LEU A 190 -32.35 -47.84 -14.91
CA LEU A 190 -33.79 -47.96 -15.09
C LEU A 190 -34.17 -48.73 -16.37
N ALA A 191 -33.40 -48.58 -17.45
CA ALA A 191 -33.60 -49.37 -18.67
C ALA A 191 -33.28 -50.86 -18.44
N GLU A 192 -32.18 -51.16 -17.75
CA GLU A 192 -31.80 -52.53 -17.37
C GLU A 192 -32.85 -53.17 -16.47
N LEU A 193 -33.33 -52.44 -15.45
CA LEU A 193 -34.41 -52.91 -14.56
C LEU A 193 -35.71 -53.19 -15.31
N LYS A 194 -36.03 -52.39 -16.35
CA LYS A 194 -37.19 -52.65 -17.20
C LYS A 194 -37.04 -53.94 -17.99
N GLU A 195 -35.86 -54.23 -18.55
CA GLU A 195 -35.61 -55.50 -19.25
C GLU A 195 -35.68 -56.69 -18.28
N ILE A 196 -35.05 -56.59 -17.10
CA ILE A 196 -35.15 -57.62 -16.06
C ILE A 196 -36.61 -57.87 -15.65
N ASN A 197 -37.41 -56.81 -15.52
CA ASN A 197 -38.82 -56.94 -15.18
C ASN A 197 -39.61 -57.65 -16.31
N LYS A 198 -39.37 -57.30 -17.57
CA LYS A 198 -39.97 -58.01 -18.72
C LYS A 198 -39.60 -59.49 -18.71
N ASP A 199 -38.32 -59.81 -18.49
CA ASP A 199 -37.84 -61.20 -18.39
C ASP A 199 -38.49 -61.95 -17.22
N ALA A 200 -38.63 -61.30 -16.07
CA ALA A 200 -39.31 -61.87 -14.91
C ALA A 200 -40.79 -62.17 -15.20
N HIS A 201 -41.47 -61.27 -15.91
CA HIS A 201 -42.84 -61.47 -16.37
C HIS A 201 -42.95 -62.65 -17.34
N ILE A 202 -42.07 -62.73 -18.36
CA ILE A 202 -42.05 -63.83 -19.33
C ILE A 202 -41.80 -65.16 -18.62
N LYS A 203 -40.82 -65.23 -17.70
CA LYS A 203 -40.53 -66.45 -16.92
C LYS A 203 -41.71 -66.87 -16.05
N LYS A 204 -42.38 -65.92 -15.41
CA LYS A 204 -43.59 -66.20 -14.61
C LYS A 204 -44.72 -66.76 -15.49
N ASP A 205 -44.93 -66.17 -16.67
CA ASP A 205 -46.01 -66.60 -17.57
C ASP A 205 -45.70 -67.97 -18.21
N LEU A 206 -44.43 -68.25 -18.53
CA LEU A 206 -43.95 -69.58 -18.94
C LEU A 206 -44.17 -70.62 -17.83
N ALA A 207 -43.75 -70.33 -16.59
CA ALA A 207 -43.96 -71.25 -15.47
C ALA A 207 -45.45 -71.52 -15.21
N LYS A 208 -46.32 -70.52 -15.35
CA LYS A 208 -47.78 -70.70 -15.28
C LYS A 208 -48.30 -71.57 -16.42
N ALA A 209 -47.82 -71.37 -17.65
CA ALA A 209 -48.21 -72.18 -18.80
C ALA A 209 -47.77 -73.64 -18.63
N GLU A 210 -46.53 -73.88 -18.21
CA GLU A 210 -46.03 -75.23 -17.90
C GLU A 210 -46.81 -75.89 -16.77
N PHE A 211 -47.11 -75.14 -15.71
CA PHE A 211 -47.93 -75.63 -14.59
C PHE A 211 -49.32 -76.08 -15.06
N THR A 212 -50.02 -75.24 -15.85
CA THR A 212 -51.34 -75.60 -16.39
C THR A 212 -51.30 -76.78 -17.35
N GLN A 213 -50.26 -76.91 -18.18
CA GLN A 213 -50.07 -78.09 -19.04
C GLN A 213 -49.83 -79.35 -18.22
N LEU A 214 -49.01 -79.28 -17.17
CA LEU A 214 -48.75 -80.41 -16.28
C LEU A 214 -50.03 -80.83 -15.55
N GLU A 215 -50.81 -79.86 -15.05
CA GLU A 215 -52.10 -80.09 -14.41
C GLU A 215 -53.09 -80.79 -15.38
N GLN A 216 -53.17 -80.33 -16.63
CA GLN A 216 -53.98 -80.98 -17.66
C GLN A 216 -53.53 -82.41 -17.93
N LYS A 217 -52.23 -82.65 -18.11
CA LYS A 217 -51.66 -84.00 -18.30
C LYS A 217 -51.98 -84.91 -17.12
N MET A 218 -51.86 -84.40 -15.89
CA MET A 218 -52.19 -85.16 -14.67
C MET A 218 -53.69 -85.49 -14.61
N MET A 219 -54.55 -84.54 -14.96
CA MET A 219 -56.00 -84.74 -15.01
C MET A 219 -56.41 -85.74 -16.09
N GLU A 220 -55.78 -85.70 -17.26
CA GLU A 220 -55.98 -86.68 -18.34
C GLU A 220 -55.49 -88.08 -17.96
N ALA A 221 -54.31 -88.17 -17.35
CA ALA A 221 -53.77 -89.43 -16.82
C ALA A 221 -54.72 -90.02 -15.77
N LYS A 222 -55.24 -89.20 -14.85
CA LYS A 222 -56.27 -89.59 -13.88
C LYS A 222 -57.54 -90.09 -14.58
N ARG A 223 -58.08 -89.35 -15.55
CA ARG A 223 -59.26 -89.75 -16.33
C ARG A 223 -59.02 -91.04 -17.13
N SER A 224 -57.82 -91.25 -17.66
CA SER A 224 -57.45 -92.47 -18.36
C SER A 224 -57.40 -93.66 -17.41
N ARG A 225 -56.77 -93.49 -16.24
CA ARG A 225 -56.73 -94.49 -15.17
C ARG A 225 -58.12 -94.83 -14.65
N ASP A 226 -58.99 -93.85 -14.46
CA ASP A 226 -60.37 -94.07 -14.03
C ASP A 226 -61.18 -94.81 -15.11
N ARG A 227 -60.94 -94.51 -16.40
CA ARG A 227 -61.53 -95.26 -17.53
C ARG A 227 -61.06 -96.71 -17.57
N THR A 228 -59.77 -96.97 -17.43
CA THR A 228 -59.23 -98.35 -17.42
C THR A 228 -59.72 -99.12 -16.20
N LEU A 229 -59.73 -98.50 -15.02
CA LEU A 229 -60.23 -99.08 -13.78
C LEU A 229 -61.72 -99.41 -13.88
N ASN A 230 -62.54 -98.53 -14.46
CA ASN A 230 -63.96 -98.82 -14.72
C ASN A 230 -64.14 -99.96 -15.74
N ARG A 231 -63.31 -100.03 -16.78
CA ARG A 231 -63.33 -101.15 -17.75
C ARG A 231 -62.99 -102.48 -17.07
N MET A 232 -61.94 -102.51 -16.25
CA MET A 232 -61.55 -103.71 -15.49
C MET A 232 -62.62 -104.10 -14.47
N LYS A 233 -63.24 -103.14 -13.77
CA LYS A 233 -64.39 -103.39 -12.90
C LYS A 233 -65.55 -104.05 -13.63
N LYS A 234 -65.95 -103.53 -14.81
CA LYS A 234 -66.99 -104.14 -15.64
C LYS A 234 -66.62 -105.54 -16.11
N GLN A 235 -65.37 -105.77 -16.48
CA GLN A 235 -64.90 -107.10 -16.89
C GLN A 235 -64.90 -108.08 -15.71
N ALA A 236 -64.45 -107.65 -14.52
CA ALA A 236 -64.50 -108.43 -13.31
C ALA A 236 -65.95 -108.74 -12.89
N GLU A 237 -66.87 -107.79 -13.03
CA GLU A 237 -68.30 -107.99 -12.79
C GLU A 237 -68.91 -109.00 -13.77
N ARG A 238 -68.59 -108.90 -15.08
CA ARG A 238 -68.98 -109.91 -16.07
C ARG A 238 -68.37 -111.27 -15.81
N GLN A 239 -67.10 -111.35 -15.40
CA GLN A 239 -66.46 -112.60 -15.01
C GLN A 239 -67.10 -113.19 -13.76
N LYS A 240 -67.48 -112.36 -12.77
CA LYS A 240 -68.23 -112.79 -11.60
C LYS A 240 -69.61 -113.31 -12.00
N GLU A 241 -70.31 -112.64 -12.90
CA GLU A 241 -71.62 -113.09 -13.41
C GLU A 241 -71.50 -114.41 -14.21
N MET A 242 -70.46 -114.54 -15.04
CA MET A 242 -70.15 -115.78 -15.77
C MET A 242 -69.70 -116.89 -14.82
N ALA A 243 -68.89 -116.57 -13.80
CA ALA A 243 -68.46 -117.48 -12.75
C ALA A 243 -69.67 -117.96 -11.93
N GLU A 244 -70.61 -117.08 -11.60
CA GLU A 244 -71.86 -117.43 -10.94
C GLU A 244 -72.76 -118.30 -11.84
N LYS A 245 -72.80 -118.03 -13.15
CA LYS A 245 -73.49 -118.89 -14.15
C LYS A 245 -72.80 -120.25 -14.32
N THR A 246 -71.47 -120.30 -14.31
CA THR A 246 -70.70 -121.55 -14.38
C THR A 246 -70.71 -122.29 -13.05
N GLU A 247 -70.78 -121.63 -11.90
CA GLU A 247 -70.96 -122.27 -10.59
C GLU A 247 -72.36 -122.88 -10.50
N LYS A 248 -73.39 -122.18 -11.03
CA LYS A 248 -74.74 -122.73 -11.22
C LYS A 248 -74.77 -123.92 -12.21
N ARG A 249 -73.87 -124.00 -13.21
CA ARG A 249 -73.71 -125.16 -14.13
C ARG A 249 -72.82 -126.28 -13.57
N ALA A 250 -71.75 -125.95 -12.85
CA ALA A 250 -70.79 -126.88 -12.26
C ALA A 250 -71.38 -127.59 -11.03
N ARG A 251 -72.35 -126.97 -10.35
CA ARG A 251 -73.21 -127.68 -9.37
C ARG A 251 -74.14 -128.72 -10.03
N ALA A 252 -74.19 -128.83 -11.36
CA ALA A 252 -75.09 -129.74 -12.09
C ALA A 252 -74.37 -130.77 -13.00
N THR A 253 -73.04 -130.87 -13.03
CA THR A 253 -72.36 -131.86 -13.88
C THR A 253 -71.03 -132.33 -13.29
N LEU A 254 -71.07 -133.53 -12.69
CA LEU A 254 -70.08 -134.62 -12.55
C LEU A 254 -68.58 -134.27 -12.38
N GLN A 255 -67.87 -134.76 -11.36
CA GLN A 255 -67.43 -136.16 -11.12
C GLN A 255 -66.59 -136.79 -12.26
N THR A 256 -65.39 -137.28 -11.85
CA THR A 256 -64.50 -138.32 -12.46
C THR A 256 -63.72 -137.95 -13.75
N ASP A 257 -62.39 -137.83 -13.67
CA ASP A 257 -61.30 -138.81 -14.03
C ASP A 257 -61.01 -138.83 -15.55
N ASP A 258 -59.85 -139.15 -16.12
CA ASP A 258 -58.43 -139.34 -15.74
C ASP A 258 -57.68 -139.54 -17.11
N ALA A 259 -56.35 -139.51 -17.09
CA ALA A 259 -55.40 -140.23 -17.96
C ALA A 259 -55.04 -139.74 -19.40
N THR A 260 -53.81 -139.21 -19.48
CA THR A 260 -52.66 -139.58 -20.38
C THR A 260 -52.86 -140.09 -21.82
N GLN A 261 -52.19 -139.48 -22.81
CA GLN A 261 -50.90 -139.93 -23.41
C GLN A 261 -50.51 -139.16 -24.70
N ASP A 262 -49.19 -138.96 -24.83
CA ASP A 262 -48.32 -138.90 -26.03
C ASP A 262 -48.85 -138.48 -27.41
N THR A 263 -48.10 -137.61 -28.13
CA THR A 263 -47.43 -137.97 -29.40
C THR A 263 -46.37 -136.93 -29.82
N LYS A 264 -45.17 -137.44 -30.11
CA LYS A 264 -44.07 -136.89 -30.93
C LYS A 264 -44.48 -135.95 -32.08
N ARG A 265 -43.73 -134.86 -32.27
CA ARG A 265 -43.42 -134.31 -33.61
C ARG A 265 -41.99 -133.77 -33.67
N GLN A 266 -41.14 -134.57 -34.30
CA GLN A 266 -39.93 -134.11 -34.98
C GLN A 266 -40.35 -133.25 -36.17
N SER A 267 -39.80 -132.03 -36.29
CA SER A 267 -39.76 -131.29 -37.55
C SER A 267 -38.32 -130.84 -37.77
N GLN A 268 -37.75 -131.32 -38.87
CA GLN A 268 -36.43 -130.98 -39.38
C GLN A 268 -36.25 -129.46 -39.39
N MET A 269 -35.22 -128.97 -38.71
CA MET A 269 -34.67 -127.64 -39.01
C MET A 269 -33.64 -127.81 -40.11
N ASP A 270 -33.78 -127.02 -41.18
CA ASP A 270 -32.83 -126.93 -42.27
C ASP A 270 -31.44 -126.56 -41.74
N GLU A 271 -30.40 -127.21 -42.25
CA GLU A 271 -29.01 -127.05 -41.84
C GLU A 271 -28.52 -125.59 -42.00
N ASP A 272 -29.03 -124.88 -43.00
CA ASP A 272 -28.82 -123.44 -43.22
C ASP A 272 -29.40 -122.56 -42.09
N ASN A 273 -30.49 -122.98 -41.45
CA ASN A 273 -31.09 -122.25 -40.34
C ASN A 273 -30.30 -122.50 -39.04
N TRP A 274 -29.76 -123.70 -38.85
CA TRP A 274 -28.91 -124.02 -37.71
C TRP A 274 -27.59 -123.25 -37.74
N VAL A 275 -26.94 -123.16 -38.91
CA VAL A 275 -25.72 -122.35 -39.09
C VAL A 275 -25.97 -120.86 -38.89
N LYS A 276 -27.14 -120.34 -39.29
CA LYS A 276 -27.53 -118.95 -39.02
C LYS A 276 -27.78 -118.70 -37.54
N VAL A 277 -28.47 -119.62 -36.85
CA VAL A 277 -28.74 -119.49 -35.42
C VAL A 277 -27.42 -119.51 -34.62
N THR A 278 -26.49 -120.41 -34.93
CA THR A 278 -25.18 -120.45 -34.24
C THR A 278 -24.32 -119.23 -34.54
N THR A 279 -24.30 -118.74 -35.78
CA THR A 279 -23.55 -117.50 -36.10
C THR A 279 -24.15 -116.26 -35.43
N TYR A 280 -25.47 -116.15 -35.33
CA TYR A 280 -26.11 -115.09 -34.55
C TYR A 280 -25.82 -115.24 -33.06
N GLU A 281 -25.87 -116.45 -32.51
CA GLU A 281 -25.59 -116.71 -31.10
C GLU A 281 -24.12 -116.42 -30.73
N GLU A 282 -23.16 -116.77 -31.58
CA GLU A 282 -21.76 -116.38 -31.43
C GLU A 282 -21.54 -114.86 -31.54
N ALA A 283 -22.28 -114.18 -32.42
CA ALA A 283 -22.24 -112.73 -32.53
C ALA A 283 -22.83 -112.05 -31.28
N PHE A 284 -23.94 -112.58 -30.75
CA PHE A 284 -24.54 -112.08 -29.51
C PHE A 284 -23.64 -112.33 -28.30
N GLN A 285 -22.97 -113.48 -28.23
CA GLN A 285 -22.03 -113.76 -27.15
C GLN A 285 -20.84 -112.79 -27.19
N ARG A 286 -20.29 -112.51 -28.39
CA ARG A 286 -19.25 -111.50 -28.56
C ARG A 286 -19.69 -110.09 -28.14
N ILE A 287 -20.94 -109.71 -28.43
CA ILE A 287 -21.49 -108.41 -28.02
C ILE A 287 -21.70 -108.38 -26.50
N LYS A 288 -22.23 -109.44 -25.89
CA LYS A 288 -22.35 -109.54 -24.43
C LYS A 288 -21.01 -109.41 -23.73
N ASP A 289 -19.99 -110.11 -24.21
CA ASP A 289 -18.65 -110.08 -23.64
C ASP A 289 -18.00 -108.69 -23.78
N ALA A 290 -18.20 -108.00 -24.92
CA ALA A 290 -17.66 -106.65 -25.15
C ALA A 290 -18.38 -105.55 -24.36
N THR A 291 -19.70 -105.70 -24.15
CA THR A 291 -20.53 -104.74 -23.41
C THR A 291 -20.60 -105.02 -21.91
N GLY A 292 -20.24 -106.25 -21.49
CA GLY A 292 -20.28 -106.71 -20.10
C GLY A 292 -21.70 -106.87 -19.55
N VAL A 293 -22.64 -107.30 -20.39
CA VAL A 293 -24.08 -107.36 -20.07
C VAL A 293 -24.60 -108.79 -20.13
N SER A 294 -25.45 -109.19 -19.17
CA SER A 294 -25.91 -110.58 -19.01
C SER A 294 -27.12 -110.93 -19.88
N ASP A 295 -28.04 -109.97 -20.07
CA ASP A 295 -29.24 -110.12 -20.91
C ASP A 295 -29.19 -109.25 -22.17
N ILE A 296 -29.75 -109.74 -23.28
CA ILE A 296 -29.77 -109.05 -24.57
C ILE A 296 -30.58 -107.75 -24.50
N ASN A 297 -31.65 -107.73 -23.70
CA ASN A 297 -32.50 -106.55 -23.55
C ASN A 297 -31.78 -105.41 -22.82
N GLU A 298 -30.83 -105.72 -21.93
CA GLU A 298 -30.05 -104.72 -21.18
C GLU A 298 -28.99 -104.02 -22.06
N ILE A 299 -28.61 -104.62 -23.20
CA ILE A 299 -27.64 -104.05 -24.14
C ILE A 299 -28.20 -102.76 -24.74
N GLU A 300 -29.46 -102.75 -25.15
CA GLU A 300 -30.13 -101.58 -25.73
C GLU A 300 -30.17 -100.41 -24.73
N ASP A 301 -30.59 -100.67 -23.50
CA ASP A 301 -30.66 -99.67 -22.43
C ASP A 301 -29.28 -99.08 -22.07
N ARG A 302 -28.23 -99.91 -22.06
CA ARG A 302 -26.84 -99.45 -21.86
C ARG A 302 -26.36 -98.57 -23.01
N PHE A 303 -26.60 -98.96 -24.26
CA PHE A 303 -26.19 -98.16 -25.42
C PHE A 303 -26.93 -96.81 -25.45
N LEU A 304 -28.23 -96.80 -25.15
CA LEU A 304 -29.01 -95.56 -25.05
C LEU A 304 -28.50 -94.67 -23.92
N SER A 305 -28.24 -95.24 -22.73
CA SER A 305 -27.69 -94.50 -21.59
C SER A 305 -26.29 -93.94 -21.88
N GLN A 306 -25.43 -94.73 -22.54
CA GLN A 306 -24.08 -94.31 -22.91
C GLN A 306 -24.11 -93.23 -23.98
N LYS A 307 -25.02 -93.31 -24.95
CA LYS A 307 -25.24 -92.27 -25.96
C LYS A 307 -25.70 -90.95 -25.32
N LEU A 308 -26.68 -91.00 -24.41
CA LEU A 308 -27.14 -89.82 -23.68
C LEU A 308 -26.02 -89.21 -22.83
N THR A 309 -25.22 -90.04 -22.18
CA THR A 309 -24.06 -89.60 -21.38
C THR A 309 -23.00 -88.95 -22.27
N PHE A 310 -22.74 -89.53 -23.44
CA PHE A 310 -21.84 -88.97 -24.45
C PHE A 310 -22.34 -87.61 -24.97
N GLU A 311 -23.62 -87.50 -25.36
CA GLU A 311 -24.21 -86.25 -25.81
C GLU A 311 -24.15 -85.16 -24.72
N HIS A 312 -24.37 -85.53 -23.46
CA HIS A 312 -24.25 -84.62 -22.32
C HIS A 312 -22.81 -84.12 -22.11
N LEU A 313 -21.82 -85.03 -22.16
CA LEU A 313 -20.40 -84.71 -22.06
C LEU A 313 -19.92 -83.82 -23.22
N GLU A 314 -20.38 -84.10 -24.45
CA GLU A 314 -20.08 -83.30 -25.64
C GLU A 314 -20.63 -81.87 -25.46
N LEU A 315 -21.85 -81.73 -24.95
CA LEU A 315 -22.46 -80.43 -24.67
C LEU A 315 -21.71 -79.67 -23.56
N GLN A 316 -21.29 -80.37 -22.50
CA GLN A 316 -20.52 -79.78 -21.41
C GLN A 316 -19.14 -79.32 -21.88
N LYS A 317 -18.47 -80.11 -22.74
CA LYS A 317 -17.21 -79.73 -23.40
C LYS A 317 -17.37 -78.47 -24.23
N LEU A 318 -18.40 -78.42 -25.09
CA LEU A 318 -18.71 -77.25 -25.93
C LEU A 318 -18.98 -75.99 -25.09
N SER A 319 -19.75 -76.13 -24.00
CA SER A 319 -20.02 -75.04 -23.06
C SER A 319 -18.73 -74.55 -22.38
N GLY A 320 -17.90 -75.48 -21.90
CA GLY A 320 -16.60 -75.18 -21.29
C GLY A 320 -15.64 -74.49 -22.25
N GLU A 321 -15.55 -74.94 -23.50
CA GLU A 321 -14.74 -74.30 -24.53
C GLU A 321 -15.22 -72.88 -24.85
N LYS A 322 -16.54 -72.67 -24.90
CA LYS A 322 -17.12 -71.33 -25.12
C LYS A 322 -16.79 -70.40 -23.95
N GLN A 323 -16.92 -70.89 -22.71
CA GLN A 323 -16.58 -70.12 -21.51
C GLN A 323 -15.09 -69.79 -21.44
N ARG A 324 -14.20 -70.76 -21.75
CA ARG A 324 -12.75 -70.55 -21.83
C ARG A 324 -12.40 -69.46 -22.85
N LYS A 325 -12.96 -69.53 -24.07
CA LYS A 325 -12.72 -68.51 -25.11
C LYS A 325 -13.21 -67.12 -24.68
N SER A 326 -14.35 -67.05 -23.98
CA SER A 326 -14.86 -65.78 -23.44
C SER A 326 -13.92 -65.18 -22.40
N LEU A 327 -13.44 -66.01 -21.46
CA LEU A 327 -12.51 -65.60 -20.41
C LEU A 327 -11.15 -65.17 -21.00
N GLU A 328 -10.63 -65.89 -22.00
CA GLU A 328 -9.40 -65.48 -22.70
C GLU A 328 -9.55 -64.12 -23.38
N LYS A 329 -10.71 -63.86 -24.01
CA LYS A 329 -10.99 -62.55 -24.62
C LYS A 329 -11.06 -61.44 -23.57
N GLN A 330 -11.76 -61.68 -22.45
CA GLN A 330 -11.85 -60.73 -21.35
C GLN A 330 -10.47 -60.46 -20.73
N ASN A 331 -9.68 -61.49 -20.50
CA ASN A 331 -8.33 -61.35 -19.93
C ASN A 331 -7.42 -60.54 -20.84
N ARG A 332 -7.46 -60.78 -22.16
CA ARG A 332 -6.72 -59.96 -23.13
C ARG A 332 -7.16 -58.49 -23.11
N GLN A 333 -8.47 -58.22 -23.05
CA GLN A 333 -8.98 -56.84 -22.95
C GLN A 333 -8.54 -56.15 -21.65
N LEU A 334 -8.56 -56.88 -20.53
CA LEU A 334 -8.06 -56.39 -19.25
C LEU A 334 -6.55 -56.09 -19.30
N LEU A 335 -5.75 -56.94 -19.95
CA LEU A 335 -4.33 -56.70 -20.14
C LEU A 335 -4.07 -55.43 -20.97
N GLU A 336 -4.77 -55.28 -22.09
CA GLU A 336 -4.65 -54.08 -22.95
C GLU A 336 -5.02 -52.80 -22.20
N GLN A 337 -6.09 -52.84 -21.39
CA GLN A 337 -6.48 -51.71 -20.53
C GLN A 337 -5.44 -51.41 -19.46
N TYR A 338 -4.87 -52.45 -18.85
CA TYR A 338 -3.82 -52.30 -17.84
C TYR A 338 -2.55 -51.68 -18.43
N GLU A 339 -2.10 -52.15 -19.60
CA GLU A 339 -0.96 -51.57 -20.31
C GLU A 339 -1.21 -50.10 -20.67
N ALA A 340 -2.40 -49.79 -21.21
CA ALA A 340 -2.78 -48.41 -21.52
C ALA A 340 -2.77 -47.51 -20.27
N LEU A 341 -3.25 -48.00 -19.13
CA LEU A 341 -3.23 -47.28 -17.85
C LEU A 341 -1.80 -47.07 -17.33
N LYS A 342 -0.97 -48.12 -17.38
CA LYS A 342 0.42 -48.07 -16.92
C LYS A 342 1.22 -47.01 -17.68
N TYR A 343 1.17 -47.05 -19.01
CA TYR A 343 1.97 -46.14 -19.84
C TYR A 343 1.35 -44.73 -19.97
N SER A 344 0.02 -44.58 -19.88
CA SER A 344 -0.62 -43.24 -19.93
C SER A 344 -0.62 -42.51 -18.59
N GLY A 345 -0.59 -43.24 -17.46
CA GLY A 345 -0.50 -42.65 -16.12
C GLY A 345 0.87 -42.05 -15.86
N GLU A 346 1.94 -42.76 -16.24
CA GLU A 346 3.32 -42.35 -16.04
C GLU A 346 3.69 -41.10 -16.87
N SER A 347 3.20 -41.02 -18.12
CA SER A 347 3.38 -39.84 -18.97
C SER A 347 2.64 -38.60 -18.46
N LYS A 348 1.45 -38.76 -17.87
CA LYS A 348 0.69 -37.65 -17.29
C LYS A 348 1.31 -37.16 -15.97
N MET A 349 1.84 -38.07 -15.15
CA MET A 349 2.51 -37.69 -13.91
C MET A 349 3.79 -36.89 -14.20
N SER A 350 4.64 -37.39 -15.11
CA SER A 350 5.88 -36.70 -15.51
C SER A 350 5.61 -35.31 -16.09
N ARG A 351 4.55 -35.14 -16.89
CA ARG A 351 4.16 -33.82 -17.40
C ARG A 351 3.64 -32.89 -16.29
N GLY A 352 2.97 -33.45 -15.28
CA GLY A 352 2.51 -32.70 -14.11
C GLY A 352 3.67 -32.20 -13.26
N GLU A 353 4.67 -33.06 -13.02
CA GLU A 353 5.90 -32.72 -12.29
C GLU A 353 6.70 -31.64 -13.02
N GLN A 354 6.90 -31.77 -14.34
CA GLN A 354 7.56 -30.74 -15.14
C GLN A 354 6.84 -29.39 -15.11
N LEU A 355 5.51 -29.39 -15.10
CA LEU A 355 4.73 -28.15 -14.99
C LEU A 355 4.90 -27.52 -13.60
N LEU A 356 4.90 -28.33 -12.54
CA LEU A 356 5.13 -27.85 -11.18
C LEU A 356 6.53 -27.25 -11.02
N GLU A 357 7.55 -27.88 -11.59
CA GLU A 357 8.93 -27.37 -11.61
C GLU A 357 9.01 -26.03 -12.35
N GLN A 358 8.39 -25.91 -13.53
CA GLN A 358 8.33 -24.63 -14.26
C GLN A 358 7.60 -23.54 -13.47
N MET A 359 6.51 -23.87 -12.76
CA MET A 359 5.80 -22.91 -11.92
C MET A 359 6.62 -22.50 -10.70
N GLN A 360 7.38 -23.42 -10.12
CA GLN A 360 8.29 -23.16 -9.01
C GLN A 360 9.43 -22.22 -9.45
N ASP A 361 10.06 -22.50 -10.60
CA ASP A 361 11.09 -21.64 -11.19
C ASP A 361 10.55 -20.22 -11.47
N HIS A 362 9.31 -20.12 -11.96
CA HIS A 362 8.68 -18.83 -12.20
C HIS A 362 8.41 -18.06 -10.90
N LEU A 363 8.02 -18.78 -9.84
CA LEU A 363 7.81 -18.20 -8.52
C LEU A 363 9.14 -17.71 -7.92
N ASP A 364 10.20 -18.49 -8.05
CA ASP A 364 11.55 -18.12 -7.58
C ASP A 364 12.11 -16.92 -8.37
N GLY A 365 11.85 -16.86 -9.69
CA GLY A 365 12.15 -15.69 -10.51
C GLY A 365 11.40 -14.41 -10.09
N GLU A 366 10.10 -14.51 -9.80
CA GLU A 366 9.33 -13.34 -9.36
C GLU A 366 9.66 -12.93 -7.92
N THR A 367 9.98 -13.87 -7.03
CA THR A 367 10.40 -13.54 -5.66
C THR A 367 11.74 -12.83 -5.62
N THR A 368 12.73 -13.29 -6.40
CA THR A 368 14.02 -12.59 -6.55
C THR A 368 13.85 -11.21 -7.17
N ARG A 369 12.99 -11.05 -8.18
CA ARG A 369 12.65 -9.73 -8.75
C ARG A 369 11.97 -8.81 -7.73
N ARG A 370 11.06 -9.34 -6.91
CA ARG A 370 10.43 -8.60 -5.81
C ARG A 370 11.46 -8.14 -4.78
N ASP A 371 12.40 -9.00 -4.41
CA ASP A 371 13.40 -8.69 -3.39
C ASP A 371 14.44 -7.68 -3.89
N THR A 372 14.86 -7.77 -5.15
CA THR A 372 15.73 -6.74 -5.76
C THR A 372 15.04 -5.38 -5.84
N ALA A 373 13.77 -5.34 -6.26
CA ALA A 373 12.98 -4.10 -6.27
C ALA A 373 12.82 -3.49 -4.86
N LYS A 374 12.58 -4.32 -3.83
CA LYS A 374 12.53 -3.87 -2.43
C LYS A 374 13.86 -3.29 -1.96
N ARG A 375 14.98 -3.96 -2.21
CA ARG A 375 16.31 -3.45 -1.86
C ARG A 375 16.61 -2.12 -2.56
N ASN A 376 16.27 -1.99 -3.84
CA ASN A 376 16.45 -0.74 -4.59
C ASN A 376 15.62 0.40 -4.00
N LEU A 377 14.38 0.12 -3.61
CA LEU A 377 13.50 1.08 -2.95
C LEU A 377 14.02 1.48 -1.56
N GLU A 378 14.50 0.53 -0.75
CA GLU A 378 15.13 0.82 0.54
C GLU A 378 16.39 1.69 0.38
N ASN A 379 17.23 1.40 -0.62
CA ASN A 379 18.39 2.20 -0.96
C ASN A 379 18.00 3.62 -1.41
N ALA A 380 16.96 3.76 -2.23
CA ALA A 380 16.43 5.05 -2.64
C ALA A 380 15.89 5.86 -1.44
N TYR A 381 15.19 5.21 -0.50
CA TYR A 381 14.73 5.86 0.74
C TYR A 381 15.89 6.30 1.64
N LYS A 382 16.91 5.46 1.81
CA LYS A 382 18.13 5.83 2.55
C LYS A 382 18.82 7.03 1.90
N LEU A 383 18.98 7.02 0.58
CA LEU A 383 19.55 8.14 -0.17
C LEU A 383 18.73 9.41 -0.01
N LEU A 384 17.40 9.33 -0.12
CA LEU A 384 16.51 10.47 0.07
C LEU A 384 16.57 11.02 1.50
N SER A 385 16.65 10.15 2.51
CA SER A 385 16.81 10.55 3.91
C SER A 385 18.15 11.28 4.14
N ASN A 386 19.23 10.74 3.59
CA ASN A 386 20.55 11.37 3.65
C ASN A 386 20.56 12.73 2.93
N LEU A 387 19.94 12.82 1.75
CA LEU A 387 19.79 14.07 1.02
C LEU A 387 18.99 15.10 1.81
N LYS A 388 17.83 14.73 2.37
CA LYS A 388 17.03 15.63 3.22
C LYS A 388 17.82 16.13 4.42
N SER A 389 18.55 15.24 5.09
CA SER A 389 19.40 15.59 6.23
C SER A 389 20.54 16.53 5.83
N GLY A 390 21.20 16.26 4.69
CA GLY A 390 22.24 17.12 4.13
C GLY A 390 21.73 18.50 3.71
N ILE A 391 20.55 18.57 3.09
CA ILE A 391 19.89 19.84 2.73
C ILE A 391 19.55 20.63 3.99
N LYS A 392 18.99 19.97 5.03
CA LYS A 392 18.70 20.62 6.31
C LYS A 392 19.97 21.19 6.95
N HIS A 393 21.05 20.41 6.97
CA HIS A 393 22.35 20.88 7.47
C HIS A 393 22.85 22.09 6.67
N LEU A 394 22.70 22.09 5.34
CA LEU A 394 23.08 23.23 4.50
C LEU A 394 22.26 24.47 4.82
N VAL A 395 20.94 24.34 5.00
CA VAL A 395 20.05 25.43 5.42
C VAL A 395 20.48 26.01 6.77
N ASP A 396 20.77 25.13 7.75
CA ASP A 396 21.21 25.50 9.09
C ASP A 396 22.57 26.22 9.06
N THR A 397 23.49 25.78 8.20
CA THR A 397 24.81 26.43 8.02
C THR A 397 24.67 27.83 7.41
N LEU A 398 23.72 28.01 6.49
CA LEU A 398 23.49 29.28 5.78
C LEU A 398 22.47 30.18 6.49
N LYS A 399 22.04 29.86 7.72
CA LYS A 399 20.98 30.59 8.44
C LYS A 399 21.31 32.07 8.67
N ASP A 400 22.57 32.39 8.94
CA ASP A 400 23.03 33.75 9.28
C ASP A 400 23.21 34.67 8.06
N ILE A 401 23.15 34.11 6.85
CA ILE A 401 23.26 34.87 5.60
C ILE A 401 21.94 35.56 5.30
N GLN A 402 21.90 36.88 5.50
CA GLN A 402 20.73 37.68 5.20
C GLN A 402 20.62 38.02 3.71
N VAL A 403 19.53 37.55 3.10
CA VAL A 403 19.10 37.87 1.73
C VAL A 403 17.98 38.92 1.80
N ARG A 404 17.95 39.88 0.87
CA ARG A 404 16.90 40.91 0.80
C ARG A 404 15.61 40.34 0.19
N GLY A 405 14.44 40.68 0.77
CA GLY A 405 13.12 40.46 0.17
C GLY A 405 12.29 39.30 0.76
N SER A 406 11.17 38.99 0.08
CA SER A 406 10.09 38.04 0.45
C SER A 406 10.52 36.59 0.76
N MET A 407 11.79 36.25 0.50
CA MET A 407 12.37 34.92 0.70
C MET A 407 12.84 34.66 2.14
N ARG A 408 12.90 35.70 2.99
CA ARG A 408 13.26 35.57 4.42
C ARG A 408 12.26 34.71 5.20
N ASN A 409 11.00 34.68 4.75
CA ASN A 409 9.89 33.99 5.40
C ASN A 409 9.64 32.58 4.82
N LEU A 410 10.16 32.28 3.62
CA LEU A 410 10.00 30.97 2.98
C LEU A 410 10.86 29.90 3.66
N ALA A 411 12.06 30.28 4.11
CA ALA A 411 13.00 29.40 4.82
C ALA A 411 12.48 28.86 6.18
N LEU A 412 11.43 29.47 6.73
CA LEU A 412 10.84 29.11 8.01
C LEU A 412 9.57 28.25 7.87
N SER A 413 9.02 28.09 6.66
CA SER A 413 7.68 27.52 6.46
C SER A 413 7.64 26.25 5.62
N THR A 414 8.65 25.94 4.78
CA THR A 414 8.53 24.80 3.86
C THR A 414 9.33 23.56 4.29
N GLU A 415 8.63 22.43 4.42
CA GLU A 415 9.21 21.08 4.62
C GLU A 415 9.77 20.47 3.32
N ASP A 416 9.55 21.12 2.17
CA ASP A 416 9.99 20.59 0.87
C ASP A 416 11.51 20.77 0.67
N PRO A 417 12.29 19.67 0.52
CA PRO A 417 13.74 19.75 0.31
C PRO A 417 14.15 20.51 -0.96
N VAL A 418 13.30 20.56 -2.00
CA VAL A 418 13.62 21.27 -3.24
C VAL A 418 13.59 22.78 -3.03
N GLU A 419 12.55 23.29 -2.35
CA GLU A 419 12.48 24.71 -1.98
C GLU A 419 13.61 25.11 -1.02
N GLN A 420 13.95 24.24 -0.06
CA GLN A 420 15.08 24.45 0.83
C GLN A 420 16.41 24.57 0.06
N LEU A 421 16.62 23.73 -0.95
CA LEU A 421 17.80 23.78 -1.81
C LEU A 421 17.85 25.08 -2.64
N ASN A 422 16.73 25.52 -3.20
CA ASN A 422 16.64 26.79 -3.94
C ASN A 422 16.99 28.00 -3.04
N ILE A 423 16.57 27.96 -1.77
CA ILE A 423 16.92 29.00 -0.80
C ILE A 423 18.44 28.99 -0.51
N CYS A 424 19.02 27.79 -0.34
CA CYS A 424 20.46 27.63 -0.17
C CYS A 424 21.24 28.18 -1.37
N GLU A 425 20.80 27.88 -2.60
CA GLU A 425 21.42 28.39 -3.83
C GLU A 425 21.42 29.92 -3.86
N VAL A 426 20.28 30.56 -3.60
CA VAL A 426 20.18 32.03 -3.59
C VAL A 426 21.08 32.66 -2.52
N LYS A 427 21.16 32.05 -1.33
CA LYS A 427 22.06 32.49 -0.25
C LYS A 427 23.52 32.37 -0.66
N LEU A 428 23.93 31.24 -1.23
CA LEU A 428 25.29 31.01 -1.72
C LEU A 428 25.66 31.99 -2.84
N LEU A 429 24.78 32.21 -3.81
CA LEU A 429 24.98 33.20 -4.89
C LEU A 429 25.07 34.64 -4.37
N SER A 430 24.35 34.98 -3.29
CA SER A 430 24.51 36.27 -2.61
C SER A 430 25.88 36.39 -1.94
N MET A 431 26.35 35.31 -1.31
CA MET A 431 27.65 35.25 -0.68
C MET A 431 28.80 35.36 -1.70
N MET A 432 28.72 34.63 -2.81
CA MET A 432 29.70 34.71 -3.89
C MET A 432 29.81 36.12 -4.47
N ARG A 433 28.67 36.81 -4.63
CA ARG A 433 28.64 38.22 -5.05
C ARG A 433 29.30 39.15 -4.03
N LYS A 434 29.05 38.96 -2.73
CA LYS A 434 29.70 39.75 -1.65
C LYS A 434 31.21 39.50 -1.55
N ALA A 435 31.63 38.26 -1.77
CA ALA A 435 33.03 37.86 -1.77
C ALA A 435 33.77 38.27 -3.06
N ASN A 436 33.09 38.89 -4.03
CA ASN A 436 33.63 39.26 -5.35
C ASN A 436 34.31 38.09 -6.10
N VAL A 437 33.89 36.86 -5.81
CA VAL A 437 34.37 35.65 -6.48
C VAL A 437 33.60 35.54 -7.79
N LYS A 438 34.14 36.17 -8.84
CA LYS A 438 33.53 36.17 -10.17
C LYS A 438 33.95 34.98 -11.02
N ASP A 439 35.05 34.31 -10.68
CA ASP A 439 35.61 33.22 -11.49
C ASP A 439 36.17 32.07 -10.64
N THR A 440 35.93 30.83 -11.06
CA THR A 440 36.36 29.62 -10.33
C THR A 440 37.89 29.54 -10.21
N ALA A 441 38.63 30.03 -11.20
CA ALA A 441 40.08 30.08 -11.20
C ALA A 441 40.65 31.00 -10.09
N THR A 442 40.02 32.16 -9.86
CA THR A 442 40.44 33.10 -8.80
C THR A 442 40.17 32.54 -7.39
N PHE A 443 39.11 31.76 -7.21
CA PHE A 443 38.84 31.07 -5.96
C PHE A 443 39.92 30.02 -5.64
N TRP A 444 40.32 29.21 -6.62
CA TRP A 444 41.38 28.22 -6.43
C TRP A 444 42.74 28.86 -6.12
N GLN A 445 43.08 29.99 -6.74
CA GLN A 445 44.28 30.75 -6.39
C GLN A 445 44.26 31.27 -4.95
N VAL A 446 43.14 31.85 -4.50
CA VAL A 446 42.98 32.32 -3.11
C VAL A 446 42.99 31.15 -2.12
N LYS A 447 42.36 30.02 -2.45
CA LYS A 447 42.36 28.82 -1.61
C LYS A 447 43.75 28.18 -1.47
N SER A 448 44.56 28.27 -2.52
CA SER A 448 45.96 27.82 -2.53
C SER A 448 46.93 28.87 -1.98
N SER A 449 46.47 30.07 -1.60
CA SER A 449 47.31 31.08 -0.96
C SER A 449 47.67 30.64 0.47
N PRO A 450 48.91 30.91 0.92
CA PRO A 450 49.34 30.58 2.27
C PRO A 450 48.55 31.37 3.32
N GLU A 451 48.12 32.61 3.03
CA GLU A 451 47.35 33.42 3.98
C GLU A 451 45.96 32.84 4.26
N PHE A 452 45.31 32.25 3.24
CA PHE A 452 44.01 31.60 3.43
C PHE A 452 44.14 30.27 4.18
N GLN A 453 45.20 29.50 3.93
CA GLN A 453 45.47 28.25 4.66
C GLN A 453 45.73 28.53 6.14
N GLU A 454 46.54 29.53 6.46
CA GLU A 454 46.82 29.94 7.84
C GLU A 454 45.58 30.52 8.55
N PHE A 455 44.72 31.27 7.83
CA PHE A 455 43.44 31.74 8.37
C PHE A 455 42.49 30.60 8.71
N MET A 456 42.38 29.61 7.81
CA MET A 456 41.54 28.43 8.00
C MET A 456 42.06 27.53 9.13
N GLU A 457 43.38 27.30 9.21
CA GLU A 457 44.03 26.52 10.28
C GLU A 457 43.76 27.11 11.67
N ASN A 458 43.70 28.45 11.78
CA ASN A 458 43.42 29.16 13.02
C ASN A 458 41.91 29.25 13.38
N HIS A 459 41.00 28.94 12.45
CA HIS A 459 39.55 29.04 12.63
C HIS A 459 38.80 27.71 12.46
N LEU A 460 39.49 26.56 12.53
CA LEU A 460 38.78 25.26 12.55
C LEU A 460 37.93 25.14 13.81
N ALA A 461 36.68 24.70 13.64
CA ALA A 461 35.82 24.32 14.75
C ALA A 461 36.46 23.15 15.56
N PRO A 462 36.36 23.17 16.90
CA PRO A 462 36.96 22.14 17.76
C PRO A 462 36.38 20.73 17.56
N GLU A 463 35.25 20.62 16.87
CA GLU A 463 34.58 19.35 16.53
C GLU A 463 35.11 18.72 15.23
N ASN A 464 35.99 19.41 14.49
CA ASN A 464 36.63 18.84 13.31
C ASN A 464 37.66 17.79 13.73
N LEU A 465 37.21 16.54 13.85
CA LEU A 465 38.11 15.40 13.88
C LEU A 465 38.91 15.40 12.57
N ARG A 466 40.23 15.56 12.69
CA ARG A 466 41.17 15.33 11.60
C ARG A 466 41.01 13.88 11.15
N ILE A 467 40.21 13.65 10.10
CA ILE A 467 40.04 12.33 9.51
C ILE A 467 41.42 11.90 9.04
N ARG A 468 42.00 10.90 9.71
CA ARG A 468 43.09 10.15 9.12
C ARG A 468 42.49 9.47 7.91
N MET A 469 42.96 9.86 6.73
CA MET A 469 42.78 9.03 5.55
C MET A 469 43.56 7.75 5.86
N ASP A 470 42.85 6.74 6.37
CA ASP A 470 43.39 5.40 6.34
C ASP A 470 43.64 5.07 4.86
N GLU A 471 44.81 4.46 4.60
CA GLU A 471 45.24 4.03 3.28
C GLU A 471 44.08 3.30 2.58
N PRO A 472 43.92 3.45 1.25
CA PRO A 472 42.77 2.90 0.54
C PRO A 472 42.61 1.43 0.91
N ASP A 473 41.49 1.13 1.59
CA ASP A 473 41.05 -0.23 1.86
C ASP A 473 41.16 -0.99 0.55
N ALA A 474 42.02 -2.01 0.56
CA ALA A 474 42.07 -2.99 -0.50
C ALA A 474 40.64 -3.49 -0.66
N TYR A 475 40.05 -3.24 -1.83
CA TYR A 475 38.80 -3.86 -2.20
C TYR A 475 38.95 -5.37 -1.96
N ASP A 476 38.22 -5.89 -0.98
CA ASP A 476 37.90 -7.31 -0.85
C ASP A 476 37.15 -7.68 -2.13
N SER A 477 37.90 -8.14 -3.12
CA SER A 477 37.40 -8.74 -4.35
C SER A 477 37.27 -10.25 -4.13
N ASP A 478 36.56 -10.66 -3.09
CA ASP A 478 36.31 -12.06 -2.75
C ASP A 478 34.81 -12.38 -2.81
N GLU A 479 34.17 -12.21 -3.98
CA GLU A 479 32.79 -12.70 -4.19
C GLU A 479 32.61 -13.66 -5.38
N TYR A 480 33.63 -13.96 -6.19
CA TYR A 480 33.52 -15.01 -7.21
C TYR A 480 34.83 -15.79 -7.37
N GLY A 481 35.08 -16.69 -6.41
CA GLY A 481 36.06 -17.76 -6.57
C GLY A 481 35.57 -18.78 -7.60
N TYR A 482 35.73 -18.48 -8.89
CA TYR A 482 35.79 -19.52 -9.91
C TYR A 482 37.13 -20.23 -9.72
N ASP A 483 37.06 -21.38 -9.04
CA ASP A 483 38.16 -22.33 -8.92
C ASP A 483 38.40 -22.98 -10.30
N SER A 484 39.02 -22.21 -11.20
CA SER A 484 39.51 -22.72 -12.47
C SER A 484 40.78 -23.49 -12.19
N GLN A 485 40.64 -24.82 -12.11
CA GLN A 485 41.70 -25.83 -11.94
C GLN A 485 42.81 -25.81 -13.03
N ASP A 486 42.85 -24.79 -13.89
CA ASP A 486 43.81 -24.67 -15.01
C ASP A 486 44.92 -23.63 -14.76
N ASN A 487 45.04 -23.06 -13.56
CA ASN A 487 46.07 -22.07 -13.21
C ASN A 487 47.16 -22.60 -12.27
N GLU A 488 47.46 -23.90 -12.28
CA GLU A 488 48.55 -24.48 -11.46
C GLU A 488 49.96 -24.03 -11.91
N ASP A 489 50.12 -23.49 -13.12
CA ASP A 489 51.42 -23.10 -13.68
C ASP A 489 51.68 -21.57 -13.77
N MET A 490 50.77 -20.72 -13.29
CA MET A 490 50.99 -19.26 -13.28
C MET A 490 51.50 -18.78 -11.92
N LEU A 491 52.67 -18.13 -11.91
CA LEU A 491 53.25 -17.50 -10.73
C LEU A 491 52.24 -16.50 -10.11
N THR A 492 51.82 -16.75 -8.87
CA THR A 492 50.97 -15.80 -8.15
C THR A 492 51.71 -14.50 -7.86
N ASN A 493 50.96 -13.41 -7.66
CA ASN A 493 51.52 -12.09 -7.33
C ASN A 493 52.40 -12.15 -6.05
N ALA A 494 52.08 -13.06 -5.12
CA ALA A 494 52.90 -13.36 -3.95
C ALA A 494 54.25 -14.01 -4.31
N ASP A 495 54.29 -14.94 -5.26
CA ASP A 495 55.53 -15.56 -5.74
C ASP A 495 56.43 -14.58 -6.49
N ILE A 496 55.84 -13.70 -7.30
CA ILE A 496 56.56 -12.61 -7.99
C ILE A 496 57.18 -11.65 -6.95
N LYS A 497 56.42 -11.29 -5.91
CA LYS A 497 56.89 -10.43 -4.82
C LYS A 497 58.01 -11.11 -4.02
N ARG A 498 57.91 -12.43 -3.78
CA ARG A 498 58.97 -13.23 -3.13
C ARG A 498 60.23 -13.32 -3.98
N GLN A 499 60.13 -13.52 -5.29
CA GLN A 499 61.28 -13.48 -6.20
C GLN A 499 61.93 -12.09 -6.24
N GLY A 500 61.13 -11.02 -6.29
CA GLY A 500 61.62 -9.64 -6.20
C GLY A 500 62.39 -9.36 -4.92
N GLN A 501 61.86 -9.82 -3.78
CA GLN A 501 62.53 -9.68 -2.47
C GLN A 501 63.85 -10.49 -2.42
N ASN A 502 63.87 -11.69 -3.00
CA ASN A 502 65.07 -12.52 -3.07
C ASN A 502 66.14 -11.90 -3.98
N LEU A 503 65.77 -11.28 -5.10
CA LEU A 503 66.68 -10.52 -5.96
C LEU A 503 67.25 -9.28 -5.25
N MET A 504 66.42 -8.57 -4.49
CA MET A 504 66.85 -7.43 -3.68
C MET A 504 67.82 -7.84 -2.56
N ASN A 505 67.55 -8.97 -1.90
CA ASN A 505 68.43 -9.53 -0.86
C ASN A 505 69.74 -10.07 -1.43
N ALA A 506 69.72 -10.70 -2.62
CA ALA A 506 70.92 -11.14 -3.33
C ALA A 506 71.82 -9.97 -3.75
N LYS A 507 71.23 -8.83 -4.15
CA LYS A 507 71.98 -7.59 -4.44
C LYS A 507 72.61 -6.95 -3.19
N LYS A 508 72.03 -7.15 -2.00
CA LYS A 508 72.58 -6.62 -0.74
C LYS A 508 73.77 -7.42 -0.19
N SER A 509 74.05 -8.62 -0.69
CA SER A 509 75.10 -9.52 -0.17
C SER A 509 76.52 -9.32 -0.77
N LYS A 510 76.69 -8.47 -1.80
CA LYS A 510 78.02 -8.15 -2.36
C LYS A 510 78.61 -6.86 -1.77
N ARG A 511 78.94 -6.86 -0.48
CA ARG A 511 79.85 -5.87 0.10
C ARG A 511 80.68 -6.48 1.23
N LYS A 512 81.52 -7.47 0.90
CA LYS A 512 82.64 -7.88 1.77
C LYS A 512 83.66 -6.73 1.80
N LYS A 513 83.81 -6.08 2.96
CA LYS A 513 84.96 -5.22 3.29
C LYS A 513 86.24 -6.05 3.20
N LYS A 514 87.18 -5.64 2.34
CA LYS A 514 88.58 -6.07 2.43
C LYS A 514 89.19 -5.45 3.69
N LYS A 515 89.81 -6.29 4.53
CA LYS A 515 90.80 -5.86 5.53
C LYS A 515 92.02 -5.30 4.79
N ASN A 516 92.44 -4.11 5.16
CA ASN A 516 93.82 -3.74 5.50
C ASN A 516 93.76 -2.62 6.51
#